data_AF-A0A2V6R0Z6-F1
#
_entry.id   AF-A0A2V6R0Z6-F1
#
_cell.length_a   1.000
_cell.length_b   1.000
_cell.length_c   1.000
_cell.angle_alpha   90.00
_cell.angle_beta   90.00
_cell.angle_gamma   90.00
#
_symmetry.space_group_name_H-M   'P 1'
#
loop_
_entity.id
_entity.type
_entity.pdbx_description
1 polymer ?
#
loop_
_entity_poly.entity_id
_entity_poly.type
_entity_poly.pdbx_seq_one_letter_code
_entity_poly.pdbx_strand_id
1 'polypeptide(L)'
;MPKRGQEIFLDNKLGKCNLCHVNAGATANLGAGSLGNANFNTGVEDLPDQPARLTTQKVPPDDGFHTPGDGTFNVPPLVEAADSGPFFHNNAIETIEGAVGFYDGESFNNSPAGLLLKQADPQGAGIELDGTQIVAIAAFLRVINALENIRQSIELLEASLEVPFEERGRLLARAVHETDDSIRVLKGGGLHAEAVAPLQEARRLADKAVRSVFFGRRHTKEAIGEQKKARALLVE
;
A
#
# COMPACT_ATOMS: atom_id res chain seq x y z
N MET A 1 4.04 -8.25 -12.79
CA MET A 1 3.99 -6.85 -12.28
C MET A 1 3.08 -5.97 -13.15
N PRO A 2 2.18 -5.14 -12.60
CA PRO A 2 1.32 -4.21 -13.36
C PRO A 2 2.10 -3.03 -13.98
N LYS A 3 2.80 -3.28 -15.08
CA LYS A 3 3.75 -2.33 -15.71
C LYS A 3 3.13 -0.96 -15.99
N ARG A 4 1.91 -0.91 -16.53
CA ARG A 4 1.24 0.37 -16.82
C ARG A 4 1.00 1.21 -15.55
N GLY A 5 0.59 0.57 -14.44
CA GLY A 5 0.41 1.26 -13.17
C GLY A 5 1.72 1.81 -12.61
N GLN A 6 2.77 1.00 -12.70
CA GLN A 6 4.12 1.40 -12.30
C GLN A 6 4.64 2.58 -13.14
N GLU A 7 4.45 2.55 -14.46
CA GLU A 7 4.83 3.64 -15.36
C GLU A 7 4.13 4.95 -14.98
N ILE A 8 2.81 4.92 -14.77
CA ILE A 8 2.05 6.13 -14.41
C ILE A 8 2.49 6.64 -13.03
N PHE A 9 2.70 5.75 -12.06
CA PHE A 9 3.17 6.11 -10.72
C PHE A 9 4.52 6.84 -10.76
N LEU A 10 5.44 6.38 -11.60
CA LEU A 10 6.79 6.93 -11.77
C LEU A 10 6.84 8.15 -12.71
N ASP A 11 5.77 8.42 -13.46
CA ASP A 11 5.70 9.53 -14.40
C ASP A 11 5.42 10.85 -13.66
N ASN A 12 6.44 11.70 -13.58
CA ASN A 12 6.36 13.03 -12.95
C ASN A 12 5.55 14.07 -13.76
N LYS A 13 4.97 13.69 -14.91
CA LYS A 13 4.07 14.54 -15.72
C LYS A 13 2.63 14.05 -15.66
N LEU A 14 2.41 12.74 -15.63
CA LEU A 14 1.06 12.16 -15.59
C LEU A 14 0.58 11.91 -14.15
N GLY A 15 1.09 10.85 -13.50
CA GLY A 15 0.61 10.47 -12.17
C GLY A 15 1.19 11.31 -11.05
N LYS A 16 2.42 11.83 -11.21
CA LYS A 16 3.14 12.68 -10.24
C LYS A 16 3.32 12.05 -8.85
N CYS A 17 2.93 10.80 -8.65
CA CYS A 17 2.95 10.12 -7.35
C CYS A 17 4.36 10.05 -6.77
N ASN A 18 5.34 9.72 -7.62
CA ASN A 18 6.75 9.57 -7.25
C ASN A 18 7.45 10.88 -6.82
N LEU A 19 6.81 12.05 -7.02
CA LEU A 19 7.32 13.33 -6.51
C LEU A 19 7.17 13.44 -4.98
N CYS A 20 6.13 12.84 -4.41
CA CYS A 20 5.91 12.80 -2.95
C CYS A 20 6.26 11.42 -2.36
N HIS A 21 6.06 10.36 -3.14
CA HIS A 21 6.28 8.97 -2.74
C HIS A 21 7.42 8.31 -3.52
N VAL A 22 8.64 8.85 -3.39
CA VAL A 22 9.82 8.32 -4.09
C VAL A 22 9.94 6.82 -3.82
N ASN A 23 9.89 6.01 -4.88
CA ASN A 23 9.89 4.53 -4.83
C ASN A 23 8.80 3.95 -3.90
N ALA A 24 7.61 4.54 -3.88
CA ALA A 24 6.51 4.18 -2.95
C ALA A 24 6.87 4.35 -1.46
N GLY A 25 7.94 5.10 -1.15
CA GLY A 25 8.35 5.41 0.21
C GLY A 25 7.71 6.70 0.75
N ALA A 26 8.17 7.09 1.93
CA ALA A 26 7.77 8.31 2.64
C ALA A 26 8.76 9.47 2.40
N THR A 27 9.29 9.58 1.18
CA THR A 27 10.29 10.59 0.82
C THR A 27 9.81 11.39 -0.38
N ALA A 28 9.79 12.72 -0.25
CA ALA A 28 9.46 13.61 -1.36
C ALA A 28 10.72 14.13 -2.07
N ASN A 29 10.62 14.34 -3.39
CA ASN A 29 11.61 15.02 -4.22
C ASN A 29 10.89 15.73 -5.37
N LEU A 30 10.81 17.06 -5.28
CA LEU A 30 10.13 17.92 -6.26
C LEU A 30 11.06 18.46 -7.36
N GLY A 31 12.19 17.78 -7.61
CA GLY A 31 13.16 18.15 -8.65
C GLY A 31 14.37 18.96 -8.18
N ALA A 32 14.39 19.40 -6.91
CA ALA A 32 15.51 20.15 -6.31
C ALA A 32 16.35 19.32 -5.31
N GLY A 33 16.09 18.01 -5.23
CA GLY A 33 16.71 17.11 -4.25
C GLY A 33 15.67 16.55 -3.27
N SER A 34 16.13 15.63 -2.41
CA SER A 34 15.28 15.00 -1.41
C SER A 34 14.83 16.02 -0.35
N LEU A 35 13.54 16.05 -0.08
CA LEU A 35 12.91 16.79 1.01
C LEU A 35 12.66 15.89 2.24
N GLY A 36 13.04 14.62 2.18
CA GLY A 36 12.75 13.65 3.24
C GLY A 36 11.25 13.40 3.41
N ASN A 37 10.85 13.02 4.63
CA ASN A 37 9.44 12.90 5.00
C ASN A 37 8.86 14.31 5.26
N ALA A 38 8.51 14.98 4.17
CA ALA A 38 7.89 16.30 4.20
C ALA A 38 6.39 16.21 4.53
N ASN A 39 5.84 17.33 4.99
CA ASN A 39 4.41 17.47 5.21
C ASN A 39 3.77 18.24 4.05
N PHE A 40 2.57 17.82 3.64
CA PHE A 40 1.79 18.50 2.61
C PHE A 40 0.33 18.65 3.04
N ASN A 41 -0.29 19.75 2.62
CA ASN A 41 -1.74 19.87 2.62
C ASN A 41 -2.27 19.44 1.25
N THR A 42 -2.89 18.27 1.21
CA THR A 42 -3.44 17.64 0.00
C THR A 42 -4.94 17.91 -0.19
N GLY A 43 -5.59 18.68 0.70
CA GLY A 43 -7.01 18.97 0.63
C GLY A 43 -7.93 17.84 1.12
N VAL A 44 -7.40 16.84 1.81
CA VAL A 44 -8.19 15.72 2.39
C VAL A 44 -9.23 16.23 3.39
N GLU A 45 -8.90 17.23 4.20
CA GLU A 45 -9.83 17.83 5.17
C GLU A 45 -10.96 18.66 4.52
N ASP A 46 -10.79 18.99 3.24
CA ASP A 46 -11.77 19.72 2.42
C ASP A 46 -12.70 18.78 1.64
N LEU A 47 -12.52 17.46 1.76
CA LEU A 47 -13.45 16.49 1.17
C LEU A 47 -14.87 16.73 1.67
N PRO A 48 -15.88 16.81 0.77
CA PRO A 48 -17.27 16.84 1.18
C PRO A 48 -17.64 15.50 1.82
N ASP A 49 -18.68 15.50 2.66
CA ASP A 49 -19.34 14.29 3.13
C ASP A 49 -18.43 13.24 3.81
N GLN A 50 -17.40 13.69 4.53
CA GLN A 50 -16.57 12.79 5.34
C GLN A 50 -17.43 12.00 6.33
N PRO A 51 -17.24 10.67 6.47
CA PRO A 51 -18.12 9.82 7.28
C PRO A 51 -18.36 10.34 8.71
N ALA A 52 -17.32 10.87 9.38
CA ALA A 52 -17.43 11.42 10.72
C ALA A 52 -18.33 12.68 10.79
N ARG A 53 -18.35 13.48 9.72
CA ARG A 53 -19.12 14.74 9.59
C ARG A 53 -20.54 14.53 9.07
N LEU A 54 -20.87 13.34 8.58
CA LEU A 54 -22.24 12.95 8.19
C LEU A 54 -23.14 12.62 9.40
N THR A 55 -22.58 12.60 10.61
CA THR A 55 -23.32 12.37 11.85
C THR A 55 -23.89 13.68 12.42
N THR A 56 -24.73 13.59 13.46
CA THR A 56 -25.24 14.79 14.15
C THR A 56 -24.19 15.47 15.04
N GLN A 57 -23.02 14.85 15.23
CA GLN A 57 -21.96 15.40 16.06
C GLN A 57 -21.11 16.38 15.27
N LYS A 58 -20.86 17.57 15.85
CA LYS A 58 -19.91 18.52 15.28
C LYS A 58 -18.49 17.98 15.47
N VAL A 59 -17.84 17.61 14.38
CA VAL A 59 -16.43 17.21 14.34
C VAL A 59 -15.62 18.40 13.82
N PRO A 60 -14.69 18.98 14.60
CA PRO A 60 -13.80 20.02 14.10
C PRO A 60 -12.84 19.45 13.05
N PRO A 61 -12.39 20.24 12.06
CA PRO A 61 -11.29 19.83 11.18
C PRO A 61 -10.02 19.54 11.97
N ASP A 62 -9.26 18.55 11.50
CA ASP A 62 -7.89 18.30 11.99
C ASP A 62 -6.95 19.36 11.40
N ASP A 63 -6.27 20.12 12.26
CA ASP A 63 -5.39 21.22 11.84
C ASP A 63 -3.95 20.77 11.55
N GLY A 64 -3.63 19.48 11.71
CA GLY A 64 -2.37 18.90 11.26
C GLY A 64 -1.15 19.30 12.11
N PHE A 65 0.01 19.46 11.46
CA PHE A 65 1.29 19.67 12.14
C PHE A 65 1.44 21.10 12.70
N HIS A 66 2.27 21.28 13.75
CA HIS A 66 2.54 22.53 14.50
C HIS A 66 1.46 22.94 15.55
N THR A 67 1.63 24.11 16.18
CA THR A 67 0.69 24.69 17.15
C THR A 67 0.69 26.23 17.04
N PRO A 68 -0.38 26.87 16.53
CA PRO A 68 -1.56 26.23 15.90
C PRO A 68 -1.18 25.42 14.65
N GLY A 69 -2.02 24.47 14.26
CA GLY A 69 -1.76 23.61 13.11
C GLY A 69 -1.74 24.36 11.77
N ASP A 70 -0.93 23.89 10.82
CA ASP A 70 -0.77 24.48 9.48
C ASP A 70 -1.51 23.73 8.36
N GLY A 71 -2.30 22.72 8.70
CA GLY A 71 -3.09 21.88 7.79
C GLY A 71 -2.26 20.85 7.02
N THR A 72 -0.97 20.69 7.33
CA THR A 72 -0.10 19.73 6.65
C THR A 72 0.04 18.42 7.42
N PHE A 73 0.17 17.31 6.69
CA PHE A 73 0.37 15.98 7.24
C PHE A 73 1.56 15.31 6.55
N ASN A 74 2.25 14.43 7.29
CA ASN A 74 3.41 13.73 6.78
C ASN A 74 3.04 12.74 5.67
N VAL A 75 3.92 12.57 4.69
CA VAL A 75 3.72 11.56 3.63
C VAL A 75 3.91 10.16 4.21
N PRO A 76 2.91 9.25 4.12
CA PRO A 76 3.09 7.85 4.53
C PRO A 76 3.81 7.02 3.45
N PRO A 77 4.51 5.94 3.83
CA PRO A 77 4.94 4.95 2.84
C PRO A 77 3.72 4.25 2.23
N LEU A 78 3.82 3.87 0.95
CA LEU A 78 2.75 3.17 0.22
C LEU A 78 3.00 1.67 0.10
N VAL A 79 4.17 1.21 0.53
CA VAL A 79 4.40 -0.23 0.78
C VAL A 79 3.41 -0.66 1.87
N GLU A 80 2.66 -1.74 1.60
CA GLU A 80 1.54 -2.22 2.44
C GLU A 80 0.29 -1.32 2.51
N ALA A 81 0.17 -0.27 1.70
CA ALA A 81 -1.02 0.58 1.78
C ALA A 81 -2.32 -0.13 1.35
N ALA A 82 -2.26 -1.15 0.49
CA ALA A 82 -3.46 -1.73 -0.12
C ALA A 82 -4.29 -2.64 0.81
N ASP A 83 -3.79 -2.98 2.01
CA ASP A 83 -4.51 -3.70 3.07
C ASP A 83 -4.75 -2.86 4.34
N SER A 84 -4.37 -1.57 4.33
CA SER A 84 -4.46 -0.69 5.50
C SER A 84 -5.63 0.30 5.46
N GLY A 85 -6.61 0.08 4.58
CA GLY A 85 -7.80 0.94 4.50
C GLY A 85 -8.61 0.96 5.81
N PRO A 86 -9.43 1.99 6.04
CA PRO A 86 -9.69 3.14 5.17
C PRO A 86 -8.51 4.12 5.08
N PHE A 87 -8.52 4.99 4.08
CA PHE A 87 -7.38 5.80 3.66
C PHE A 87 -7.42 7.25 4.17
N PHE A 88 -6.23 7.85 4.19
CA PHE A 88 -5.90 9.16 4.75
C PHE A 88 -6.01 9.24 6.27
N HIS A 89 -5.52 10.34 6.86
CA HIS A 89 -5.48 10.52 8.31
C HIS A 89 -6.87 10.51 8.97
N ASN A 90 -7.92 10.82 8.19
CA ASN A 90 -9.30 10.91 8.64
C ASN A 90 -10.19 9.73 8.21
N ASN A 91 -9.62 8.69 7.59
CA ASN A 91 -10.36 7.50 7.13
C ASN A 91 -11.48 7.80 6.11
N ALA A 92 -11.35 8.87 5.32
CA ALA A 92 -12.43 9.36 4.46
C ALA A 92 -12.76 8.45 3.27
N ILE A 93 -11.82 7.63 2.79
CA ILE A 93 -12.00 6.80 1.61
C ILE A 93 -11.73 5.32 1.92
N GLU A 94 -12.65 4.43 1.57
CA GLU A 94 -12.55 3.00 1.93
C GLU A 94 -11.58 2.20 1.03
N THR A 95 -11.52 2.53 -0.27
CA THR A 95 -10.83 1.70 -1.27
C THR A 95 -9.56 2.35 -1.80
N ILE A 96 -8.56 1.55 -2.15
CA ILE A 96 -7.30 2.05 -2.71
C ILE A 96 -7.53 2.73 -4.06
N GLU A 97 -8.48 2.23 -4.86
CA GLU A 97 -8.90 2.86 -6.11
C GLU A 97 -9.50 4.24 -5.87
N GLY A 98 -10.35 4.38 -4.84
CA GLY A 98 -10.87 5.68 -4.42
C GLY A 98 -9.77 6.62 -3.92
N ALA A 99 -8.80 6.10 -3.16
CA ALA A 99 -7.70 6.89 -2.63
C ALA A 99 -6.76 7.38 -3.74
N VAL A 100 -6.53 6.58 -4.78
CA VAL A 100 -5.83 7.03 -5.99
C VAL A 100 -6.68 8.05 -6.76
N GLY A 101 -7.98 7.79 -6.93
CA GLY A 101 -8.91 8.68 -7.63
C GLY A 101 -9.07 10.06 -6.97
N PHE A 102 -8.86 10.17 -5.65
CA PHE A 102 -8.83 11.45 -4.95
C PHE A 102 -7.86 12.45 -5.56
N TYR A 103 -6.68 11.99 -5.99
CA TYR A 103 -5.63 12.86 -6.52
C TYR A 103 -5.97 13.44 -7.90
N ASP A 104 -6.89 12.84 -8.64
CA ASP A 104 -7.46 13.41 -9.88
C ASP A 104 -8.54 14.48 -9.59
N GLY A 105 -9.14 14.45 -8.41
CA GLY A 105 -10.28 15.30 -8.06
C GLY A 105 -9.94 16.77 -7.77
N GLU A 106 -10.99 17.60 -7.75
CA GLU A 106 -10.88 19.04 -7.47
C GLU A 106 -10.32 19.34 -6.06
N SER A 107 -10.67 18.54 -5.05
CA SER A 107 -10.17 18.72 -3.68
C SER A 107 -8.64 18.69 -3.62
N PHE A 108 -8.01 17.74 -4.32
CA PHE A 108 -6.56 17.70 -4.43
C PHE A 108 -6.01 18.80 -5.34
N ASN A 109 -6.54 18.92 -6.57
CA ASN A 109 -5.98 19.82 -7.57
C ASN A 109 -6.07 21.32 -7.19
N ASN A 110 -7.01 21.69 -6.31
CA ASN A 110 -7.13 23.03 -5.75
C ASN A 110 -6.44 23.21 -4.38
N SER A 111 -5.91 22.13 -3.78
CA SER A 111 -5.16 22.18 -2.52
C SER A 111 -3.79 22.85 -2.68
N PRO A 112 -3.14 23.29 -1.59
CA PRO A 112 -1.77 23.80 -1.65
C PRO A 112 -0.78 22.86 -2.34
N ALA A 113 -0.85 21.54 -2.08
CA ALA A 113 0.02 20.57 -2.74
C ALA A 113 -0.31 20.39 -4.22
N GLY A 114 -1.59 20.34 -4.60
CA GLY A 114 -2.01 20.25 -6.00
C GLY A 114 -1.58 21.47 -6.80
N LEU A 115 -1.73 22.68 -6.24
CA LEU A 115 -1.26 23.92 -6.85
C LEU A 115 0.26 23.96 -6.99
N LEU A 116 1.00 23.44 -6.01
CA LEU A 116 2.46 23.31 -6.10
C LEU A 116 2.87 22.41 -7.27
N LEU A 117 2.23 21.24 -7.43
CA LEU A 117 2.49 20.34 -8.55
C LEU A 117 2.13 21.00 -9.90
N LYS A 118 1.01 21.73 -9.93
CA LYS A 118 0.57 22.46 -11.11
C LYS A 118 1.57 23.55 -11.53
N GLN A 119 2.11 24.29 -10.57
CA GLN A 119 3.12 25.33 -10.81
C GLN A 119 4.46 24.75 -11.28
N ALA A 120 4.83 23.57 -10.78
CA ALA A 120 6.05 22.88 -11.18
C ALA A 120 5.94 22.21 -12.57
N ASP A 121 4.72 22.00 -13.07
CA ASP A 121 4.47 21.41 -14.37
C ASP A 121 4.68 22.44 -15.50
N PRO A 122 5.49 22.14 -16.54
CA PRO A 122 5.72 23.07 -17.66
C PRO A 122 4.46 23.50 -18.42
N GLN A 123 3.38 22.71 -18.37
CA GLN A 123 2.10 23.00 -19.00
C GLN A 123 1.08 23.59 -18.02
N GLY A 124 1.45 23.76 -16.75
CA GLY A 124 0.51 24.19 -15.72
C GLY A 124 -0.59 23.15 -15.47
N ALA A 125 -0.32 21.86 -15.70
CA ALA A 125 -1.29 20.78 -15.55
C ALA A 125 -1.31 20.23 -14.11
N GLY A 126 -2.49 19.88 -13.61
CA GLY A 126 -2.66 19.15 -12.34
C GLY A 126 -2.32 17.67 -12.47
N ILE A 127 -2.89 16.83 -11.61
CA ILE A 127 -3.01 15.40 -11.87
C ILE A 127 -4.34 15.18 -12.58
N GLU A 128 -4.29 14.56 -13.76
CA GLU A 128 -5.47 14.24 -14.58
C GLU A 128 -5.36 12.77 -15.01
N LEU A 129 -6.15 11.89 -14.39
CA LEU A 129 -6.12 10.45 -14.58
C LEU A 129 -7.50 9.93 -15.00
N ASP A 130 -7.54 9.12 -16.06
CA ASP A 130 -8.77 8.40 -16.39
C ASP A 130 -9.00 7.20 -15.45
N GLY A 131 -10.23 6.69 -15.43
CA GLY A 131 -10.60 5.56 -14.57
C GLY A 131 -9.75 4.30 -14.76
N THR A 132 -9.26 4.04 -15.98
CA THR A 132 -8.38 2.89 -16.25
C THR A 132 -6.97 3.11 -15.71
N GLN A 133 -6.48 4.35 -15.73
CA GLN A 133 -5.20 4.74 -15.13
C GLN A 133 -5.24 4.64 -13.61
N ILE A 134 -6.33 5.09 -12.99
CA ILE A 134 -6.57 4.94 -11.54
C ILE A 134 -6.50 3.46 -11.14
N VAL A 135 -7.24 2.59 -11.84
CA VAL A 135 -7.22 1.14 -11.59
C VAL A 135 -5.83 0.54 -11.85
N ALA A 136 -5.10 1.01 -12.86
CA ALA A 136 -3.74 0.53 -13.12
C ALA A 136 -2.77 0.86 -11.96
N ILE A 137 -2.80 2.09 -11.43
CA ILE A 137 -1.98 2.48 -10.29
C ILE A 137 -2.38 1.67 -9.04
N ALA A 138 -3.68 1.53 -8.77
CA ALA A 138 -4.17 0.72 -7.65
C ALA A 138 -3.70 -0.74 -7.76
N ALA A 139 -3.72 -1.32 -8.96
CA ALA A 139 -3.19 -2.66 -9.20
C ALA A 139 -1.69 -2.76 -8.90
N PHE A 140 -0.90 -1.76 -9.29
CA PHE A 140 0.51 -1.68 -8.95
C PHE A 140 0.72 -1.63 -7.42
N LEU A 141 -0.03 -0.78 -6.70
CA LEU A 141 0.03 -0.69 -5.23
C LEU A 141 -0.33 -2.01 -4.54
N ARG A 142 -1.35 -2.72 -5.03
CA ARG A 142 -1.73 -4.06 -4.56
C ARG A 142 -0.61 -5.08 -4.75
N VAL A 143 0.11 -5.04 -5.88
CA VAL A 143 1.19 -5.99 -6.15
C VAL A 143 2.43 -5.72 -5.30
N ILE A 144 2.82 -4.45 -5.07
CA ILE A 144 3.95 -4.16 -4.17
C ILE A 144 3.64 -4.53 -2.71
N ASN A 145 2.39 -4.36 -2.27
CA ASN A 145 1.92 -4.83 -0.96
C ASN A 145 2.00 -6.36 -0.87
N ALA A 146 1.49 -7.09 -1.86
CA ALA A 146 1.58 -8.55 -1.86
C ALA A 146 3.03 -9.04 -1.84
N LEU A 147 3.94 -8.38 -2.58
CA LEU A 147 5.36 -8.71 -2.59
C LEU A 147 6.03 -8.51 -1.23
N GLU A 148 5.66 -7.45 -0.50
CA GLU A 148 6.17 -7.18 0.84
C GLU A 148 5.65 -8.21 1.86
N ASN A 149 4.35 -8.50 1.85
CA ASN A 149 3.76 -9.52 2.73
C ASN A 149 4.38 -10.91 2.45
N ILE A 150 4.68 -11.25 1.19
CA ILE A 150 5.40 -12.48 0.84
C ILE A 150 6.83 -12.46 1.42
N ARG A 151 7.55 -11.34 1.32
CA ARG A 151 8.89 -11.19 1.90
C ARG A 151 8.86 -11.44 3.40
N GLN A 152 7.94 -10.78 4.11
CA GLN A 152 7.78 -10.95 5.56
C GLN A 152 7.38 -12.37 5.93
N SER A 153 6.44 -12.98 5.19
CA SER A 153 6.07 -14.38 5.41
C SER A 153 7.26 -15.33 5.27
N ILE A 154 8.10 -15.14 4.24
CA ILE A 154 9.33 -15.93 4.07
C ILE A 154 10.28 -15.73 5.25
N GLU A 155 10.52 -14.49 5.69
CA GLU A 155 11.39 -14.20 6.83
C GLU A 155 10.90 -14.84 8.12
N LEU A 156 9.59 -14.80 8.38
CA LEU A 156 8.97 -15.44 9.53
C LEU A 156 9.07 -16.97 9.45
N LEU A 157 8.85 -17.56 8.28
CA LEU A 157 9.00 -18.99 8.05
C LEU A 157 10.45 -19.43 8.24
N GLU A 158 11.42 -18.70 7.69
CA GLU A 158 12.85 -18.96 7.83
C GLU A 158 13.29 -18.83 9.30
N ALA A 159 12.90 -17.76 10.00
CA ALA A 159 13.15 -17.59 11.43
C ALA A 159 12.53 -18.72 12.27
N SER A 160 11.35 -19.22 11.91
CA SER A 160 10.70 -20.34 12.60
C SER A 160 11.47 -21.67 12.52
N LEU A 161 12.44 -21.78 11.61
CA LEU A 161 13.34 -22.94 11.51
C LEU A 161 14.51 -22.83 12.49
N GLU A 162 14.85 -21.63 12.96
CA GLU A 162 16.04 -21.39 13.77
C GLU A 162 15.73 -21.24 15.27
N VAL A 163 14.46 -21.04 15.63
CA VAL A 163 14.03 -20.86 17.03
C VAL A 163 13.53 -22.15 17.71
N PRO A 164 13.50 -22.18 19.06
CA PRO A 164 12.87 -23.27 19.82
C PRO A 164 11.37 -23.41 19.55
N PHE A 165 10.80 -24.56 19.92
CA PHE A 165 9.40 -24.92 19.67
C PHE A 165 8.39 -23.88 20.20
N GLU A 166 8.66 -23.31 21.38
CA GLU A 166 7.77 -22.32 22.03
C GLU A 166 7.62 -21.02 21.22
N GLU A 167 8.69 -20.54 20.59
CA GLU A 167 8.69 -19.31 19.79
C GLU A 167 8.21 -19.57 18.35
N ARG A 168 8.45 -20.79 17.87
CA ARG A 168 8.11 -21.23 16.51
C ARG A 168 6.64 -21.06 16.16
N GLY A 169 5.74 -21.42 17.08
CA GLY A 169 4.30 -21.33 16.84
C GLY A 169 3.84 -19.90 16.52
N ARG A 170 4.41 -18.90 17.21
CA ARG A 170 4.08 -17.48 17.00
C ARG A 170 4.55 -16.98 15.63
N LEU A 171 5.77 -17.33 15.23
CA LEU A 171 6.32 -16.96 13.93
C LEU A 171 5.52 -17.60 12.79
N LEU A 172 5.16 -18.88 12.92
CA LEU A 172 4.35 -19.57 11.92
C LEU A 172 2.93 -18.98 11.82
N ALA A 173 2.30 -18.67 12.95
CA ALA A 173 0.98 -18.02 12.96
C ALA A 173 1.02 -16.66 12.28
N ARG A 174 2.04 -15.84 12.55
CA ARG A 174 2.23 -14.56 11.87
C ARG A 174 2.47 -14.75 10.37
N ALA A 175 3.29 -15.72 9.96
CA ALA A 175 3.51 -16.02 8.55
C ALA A 175 2.23 -16.41 7.81
N VAL A 176 1.30 -17.11 8.48
CA VAL A 176 -0.04 -17.41 7.94
C VAL A 176 -0.82 -16.13 7.71
N HIS A 177 -0.81 -15.19 8.67
CA HIS A 177 -1.45 -13.88 8.50
C HIS A 177 -0.89 -13.12 7.30
N GLU A 178 0.44 -12.96 7.19
CA GLU A 178 1.03 -12.27 6.04
C GLU A 178 0.65 -12.93 4.69
N THR A 179 0.56 -14.27 4.67
CA THR A 179 0.12 -15.01 3.46
C THR A 179 -1.35 -14.75 3.14
N ASP A 180 -2.22 -14.76 4.15
CA ASP A 180 -3.64 -14.45 3.98
C ASP A 180 -3.84 -13.02 3.48
N ASP A 181 -3.00 -12.09 3.92
CA ASP A 181 -3.03 -10.69 3.51
C ASP A 181 -2.63 -10.55 2.03
N SER A 182 -1.55 -11.21 1.58
CA SER A 182 -1.20 -11.28 0.16
C SER A 182 -2.35 -11.82 -0.70
N ILE A 183 -3.02 -12.89 -0.24
CA ILE A 183 -4.15 -13.49 -0.95
C ILE A 183 -5.33 -12.52 -1.04
N ARG A 184 -5.68 -11.83 0.07
CA ARG A 184 -6.79 -10.87 0.09
C ARG A 184 -6.52 -9.69 -0.83
N VAL A 185 -5.31 -9.13 -0.78
CA VAL A 185 -4.91 -7.97 -1.60
C VAL A 185 -5.00 -8.29 -3.10
N LEU A 186 -4.45 -9.43 -3.53
CA LEU A 186 -4.48 -9.84 -4.93
C LEU A 186 -5.91 -10.15 -5.41
N LYS A 187 -6.68 -10.91 -4.61
CA LYS A 187 -8.08 -11.23 -4.95
C LYS A 187 -8.97 -10.00 -4.99
N GLY A 188 -8.77 -9.05 -4.06
CA GLY A 188 -9.53 -7.80 -4.01
C GLY A 188 -9.39 -6.95 -5.28
N GLY A 189 -8.24 -7.03 -5.96
CA GLY A 189 -8.02 -6.39 -7.26
C GLY A 189 -8.29 -7.29 -8.48
N GLY A 190 -8.67 -8.56 -8.29
CA GLY A 190 -8.76 -9.54 -9.39
C GLY A 190 -7.42 -9.82 -10.08
N LEU A 191 -6.31 -9.74 -9.35
CA LEU A 191 -4.95 -9.78 -9.88
C LEU A 191 -4.30 -11.16 -9.68
N HIS A 192 -3.47 -11.56 -10.66
CA HIS A 192 -2.52 -12.67 -10.55
C HIS A 192 -3.09 -13.96 -9.95
N ALA A 193 -4.18 -14.48 -10.56
CA ALA A 193 -4.80 -15.73 -10.12
C ALA A 193 -3.81 -16.91 -10.08
N GLU A 194 -2.84 -16.91 -11.00
CA GLU A 194 -1.71 -17.83 -11.07
C GLU A 194 -0.78 -17.76 -9.84
N ALA A 195 -0.61 -16.58 -9.23
CA ALA A 195 0.18 -16.40 -8.00
C ALA A 195 -0.64 -16.69 -6.74
N VAL A 196 -1.96 -16.51 -6.79
CA VAL A 196 -2.87 -16.83 -5.68
C VAL A 196 -2.85 -18.32 -5.35
N ALA A 197 -2.78 -19.20 -6.36
CA ALA A 197 -2.76 -20.65 -6.14
C ALA A 197 -1.56 -21.13 -5.27
N PRO A 198 -0.29 -20.79 -5.57
CA PRO A 198 0.83 -21.13 -4.70
C PRO A 198 0.74 -20.43 -3.33
N LEU A 199 0.20 -19.21 -3.22
CA LEU A 199 -0.03 -18.59 -1.90
C LEU A 199 -1.01 -19.40 -1.04
N GLN A 200 -2.10 -19.90 -1.62
CA GLN A 200 -3.05 -20.75 -0.91
C GLN A 200 -2.42 -22.07 -0.44
N GLU A 201 -1.53 -22.65 -1.25
CA GLU A 201 -0.78 -23.84 -0.85
C GLU A 201 0.26 -23.52 0.24
N ALA A 202 0.98 -22.40 0.13
CA ALA A 202 1.91 -21.90 1.15
C ALA A 202 1.20 -21.74 2.51
N ARG A 203 0.03 -21.08 2.50
CA ARG A 203 -0.84 -20.93 3.66
C ARG A 203 -1.22 -22.28 4.27
N ARG A 204 -1.67 -23.23 3.43
CA ARG A 204 -2.06 -24.58 3.88
C ARG A 204 -0.89 -25.33 4.50
N LEU A 205 0.32 -25.15 3.97
CA LEU A 205 1.54 -25.78 4.48
C LEU A 205 1.99 -25.13 5.80
N ALA A 206 1.93 -23.79 5.91
CA ALA A 206 2.21 -23.08 7.14
C ALA A 206 1.23 -23.49 8.27
N ASP A 207 -0.07 -23.61 7.98
CA ASP A 207 -1.07 -24.13 8.92
C ASP A 207 -0.76 -25.57 9.37
N LYS A 208 -0.34 -26.45 8.46
CA LYS A 208 0.11 -27.80 8.82
C LYS A 208 1.36 -27.74 9.69
N ALA A 209 2.27 -26.80 9.44
CA ALA A 209 3.48 -26.64 10.24
C ALA A 209 3.15 -26.23 11.68
N VAL A 210 2.19 -25.30 11.88
CA VAL A 210 1.71 -24.87 13.21
C VAL A 210 1.19 -26.07 14.02
N ARG A 211 0.44 -26.97 13.38
CA ARG A 211 -0.23 -28.10 14.05
C ARG A 211 0.65 -29.34 14.20
N SER A 212 1.84 -29.37 13.58
CA SER A 212 2.65 -30.58 13.47
C SER A 212 3.78 -30.63 14.48
N VAL A 213 3.79 -31.68 15.30
CA VAL A 213 4.88 -31.97 16.24
C VAL A 213 6.12 -32.52 15.52
N PHE A 214 5.93 -33.39 14.52
CA PHE A 214 7.04 -34.14 13.89
C PHE A 214 7.46 -33.61 12.51
N PHE A 215 6.51 -33.06 11.73
CA PHE A 215 6.74 -32.65 10.34
C PHE A 215 6.74 -31.14 10.13
N GLY A 216 6.68 -30.36 11.21
CA GLY A 216 6.59 -28.90 11.12
C GLY A 216 7.71 -28.29 10.28
N ARG A 217 8.97 -28.71 10.48
CA ARG A 217 10.13 -28.22 9.68
C ARG A 217 10.01 -28.51 8.19
N ARG A 218 9.49 -29.69 7.81
CA ARG A 218 9.27 -30.04 6.41
C ARG A 218 8.22 -29.13 5.78
N HIS A 219 7.07 -28.99 6.43
CA HIS A 219 5.99 -28.15 5.94
C HIS A 219 6.37 -26.67 5.86
N THR A 220 7.16 -26.16 6.80
CA THR A 220 7.73 -24.80 6.72
C THR A 220 8.59 -24.61 5.46
N LYS A 221 9.49 -25.57 5.15
CA LYS A 221 10.34 -25.50 3.94
C LYS A 221 9.52 -25.56 2.65
N GLU A 222 8.49 -26.41 2.61
CA GLU A 222 7.56 -26.49 1.49
C GLU A 222 6.80 -25.15 1.31
N ALA A 223 6.32 -24.56 2.41
CA ALA A 223 5.64 -23.25 2.38
C ALA A 223 6.54 -22.14 1.83
N ILE A 224 7.81 -22.08 2.24
CA ILE A 224 8.80 -21.14 1.69
C ILE A 224 8.95 -21.33 0.17
N GLY A 225 8.97 -22.57 -0.31
CA GLY A 225 9.03 -22.88 -1.73
C GLY A 225 7.85 -22.31 -2.51
N GLU A 226 6.64 -22.48 -1.98
CA GLU A 226 5.42 -21.92 -2.58
C GLU A 226 5.37 -20.38 -2.53
N GLN A 227 5.83 -19.77 -1.43
CA GLN A 227 5.98 -18.30 -1.36
C GLN A 227 6.92 -17.77 -2.44
N LYS A 228 8.07 -18.43 -2.65
CA LYS A 228 9.05 -18.05 -3.68
C LYS A 228 8.48 -18.22 -5.09
N LYS A 229 7.67 -19.24 -5.34
CA LYS A 229 6.94 -19.41 -6.62
C LYS A 229 5.94 -18.29 -6.86
N ALA A 230 5.12 -17.97 -5.86
CA ALA A 230 4.16 -16.88 -5.95
C ALA A 230 4.86 -15.54 -6.25
N ARG A 231 5.96 -15.25 -5.54
CA ARG A 231 6.77 -14.05 -5.77
C ARG A 231 7.29 -13.96 -7.20
N ALA A 232 7.78 -15.06 -7.78
CA ALA A 232 8.28 -15.08 -9.15
C ALA A 232 7.20 -14.67 -10.16
N LEU A 233 5.98 -15.20 -10.00
CA LEU A 233 4.84 -14.86 -10.86
C LEU A 233 4.40 -13.40 -10.76
N LEU A 234 4.66 -12.72 -9.64
CA LEU A 234 4.31 -11.31 -9.46
C LEU A 234 5.34 -10.36 -10.10
N VAL A 235 6.59 -10.79 -10.27
CA VAL A 235 7.68 -9.95 -10.81
C VAL A 235 7.91 -10.14 -12.31
N GLU A 236 7.43 -11.24 -12.89
CA GLU A 236 7.33 -11.44 -14.35
C GLU A 236 6.37 -10.43 -15.01
#